data_AF-A0A7S2JLE4-F1
#
_entry.id   AF-A0A7S2JLE4-F1
#
_cell.length_a   1.000
_cell.length_b   1.000
_cell.length_c   1.000
_cell.angle_alpha   90.00
_cell.angle_beta   90.00
_cell.angle_gamma   90.00
#
_symmetry.space_group_name_H-M   'P 1'
#
loop_
_entity.id
_entity.type
_entity.pdbx_description
1 polymer ?
#
loop_
_entity_poly.entity_id
_entity_poly.type
_entity_poly.pdbx_seq_one_letter_code
_entity_poly.pdbx_strand_id
1 'polypeptide(L)'
;FIAAKFEEVDVPLAESLVYITDNAYTIRDIFALECEFLAVLSFSVLVPTPAHFLDFLLRANGSDDRQGHLARYVLELALLDMGMLQYEPSRLAAAAVVLSNELLG
;
A
#
# COMPACT_ATOMS: atom_id res chain seq x y z
N PHE A 1 1.90 -7.93 8.66
CA PHE A 1 2.35 -7.78 10.05
C PHE A 1 3.33 -6.62 10.20
N ILE A 2 4.49 -6.63 9.51
CA ILE A 2 5.47 -5.53 9.56
C ILE A 2 4.83 -4.18 9.19
N ALA A 3 4.15 -4.10 8.03
CA ALA A 3 3.49 -2.87 7.60
C ALA A 3 2.40 -2.38 8.57
N ALA A 4 1.56 -3.29 9.08
CA ALA A 4 0.53 -2.97 10.06
C ALA A 4 1.12 -2.41 11.37
N LYS A 5 2.22 -3.01 11.88
CA LYS A 5 2.96 -2.47 13.03
C LYS A 5 3.52 -1.06 12.80
N PHE A 6 3.74 -0.69 11.55
CA PHE A 6 4.33 0.59 11.18
C PHE A 6 3.28 1.68 10.93
N GLU A 7 2.17 1.33 10.25
CA GLU A 7 1.17 2.28 9.76
C GLU A 7 -0.12 2.34 10.60
N GLU A 8 -0.50 1.24 11.25
CA GLU A 8 -1.79 1.16 11.96
C GLU A 8 -1.66 1.62 13.41
N VAL A 9 -2.67 2.35 13.88
CA VAL A 9 -2.79 2.70 15.30
C VAL A 9 -3.09 1.46 16.14
N ASP A 10 -4.03 0.64 15.66
CA ASP A 10 -4.48 -0.58 16.32
C ASP A 10 -3.97 -1.80 15.55
N VAL A 11 -2.78 -2.26 15.92
CA VAL A 11 -2.10 -3.36 15.23
C VAL A 11 -2.79 -4.70 15.53
N PRO A 12 -3.05 -5.56 14.53
CA PRO A 12 -3.60 -6.89 14.75
C PRO A 12 -2.59 -7.79 15.48
N LEU A 13 -3.12 -8.69 16.31
CA LEU A 13 -2.35 -9.73 16.99
C LEU A 13 -1.81 -10.77 15.99
N ALA A 14 -0.69 -11.42 16.32
CA ALA A 14 -0.11 -12.47 15.48
C ALA A 14 -1.05 -13.68 15.37
N GLU A 15 -1.81 -13.96 16.43
CA GLU A 15 -2.87 -14.97 16.49
C GLU A 15 -3.94 -14.73 15.42
N SER A 16 -4.27 -13.46 15.13
CA SER A 16 -5.24 -13.12 14.09
C SER A 16 -4.72 -13.51 12.69
N LEU A 17 -3.42 -13.36 12.44
CA LEU A 17 -2.81 -13.78 11.18
C LEU A 17 -2.80 -15.31 11.04
N VAL A 18 -2.45 -16.04 12.11
CA VAL A 18 -2.54 -17.51 12.14
C VAL A 18 -3.96 -17.96 11.80
N TYR A 19 -4.96 -17.34 12.43
CA TYR A 19 -6.37 -17.63 12.21
C TYR A 19 -6.81 -17.35 10.76
N ILE A 20 -6.46 -16.19 10.19
CA ILE A 20 -6.83 -15.83 8.79
C ILE A 20 -6.20 -16.80 7.78
N THR A 21 -5.01 -17.34 8.08
CA THR A 21 -4.34 -18.34 7.23
C THR A 21 -4.82 -19.78 7.46
N ASP A 22 -5.91 -19.99 8.20
CA ASP A 22 -6.43 -21.32 8.57
C ASP A 22 -5.38 -22.22 9.25
N ASN A 23 -4.61 -21.64 10.18
CA ASN A 23 -3.53 -22.31 10.91
C ASN A 23 -2.44 -22.92 10.00
N ALA A 24 -2.27 -22.42 8.77
CA ALA A 24 -1.19 -22.87 7.89
C ALA A 24 0.21 -22.59 8.45
N TYR A 25 0.33 -21.60 9.36
CA TYR A 25 1.58 -21.19 9.98
C TYR A 25 1.41 -21.07 11.50
N THR A 26 2.49 -21.31 12.25
CA THR A 26 2.52 -21.06 13.69
C THR A 26 2.93 -19.62 14.01
N ILE A 27 2.64 -19.14 15.21
CA ILE A 27 3.10 -17.83 15.70
C ILE A 27 4.64 -17.72 15.61
N ARG A 28 5.35 -18.82 15.88
CA ARG A 28 6.81 -18.86 15.78
C ARG A 28 7.28 -18.64 14.33
N ASP A 29 6.57 -19.18 13.36
CA ASP A 29 6.90 -19.00 11.94
C ASP A 29 6.71 -17.55 11.51
N ILE A 30 5.63 -16.90 11.97
CA ILE A 30 5.37 -15.48 11.70
C ILE A 30 6.51 -14.60 12.23
N PHE A 31 6.95 -14.81 13.47
CA PHE A 31 8.03 -14.03 14.06
C PHE A 31 9.40 -14.35 13.44
N ALA A 32 9.65 -15.61 13.07
CA ALA A 32 10.87 -15.98 12.37
C ALA A 32 10.97 -15.25 11.02
N LEU A 33 9.88 -15.24 10.25
CA LEU A 33 9.80 -14.53 8.97
C LEU A 33 9.92 -13.01 9.16
N GLU A 34 9.30 -12.45 10.19
CA GLU A 34 9.41 -11.03 10.51
C GLU A 34 10.88 -10.63 10.76
N CYS A 35 11.60 -11.39 11.59
CA CYS A 35 13.02 -11.14 11.85
C CYS A 35 13.87 -11.27 10.57
N GLU A 36 13.60 -12.28 9.75
CA GLU A 36 14.31 -12.49 8.49
C GLU A 36 14.10 -11.32 7.52
N PHE A 37 12.86 -10.90 7.30
CA PHE A 37 12.53 -9.77 6.42
C PHE A 37 13.17 -8.48 6.89
N LEU A 38 13.10 -8.18 8.19
CA LEU A 38 13.71 -6.98 8.76
C LEU A 38 15.24 -7.01 8.63
N ALA A 39 15.87 -8.17 8.79
CA ALA A 39 17.30 -8.32 8.59
C ALA A 39 17.69 -8.10 7.12
N VAL A 40 16.95 -8.68 6.16
CA VAL A 40 17.18 -8.50 4.72
C VAL A 40 17.04 -7.04 4.31
N LEU A 41 16.03 -6.35 4.83
CA LEU A 41 15.80 -4.93 4.55
C LEU A 41 16.74 -4.01 5.34
N SER A 42 17.62 -4.54 6.20
CA SER A 42 18.43 -3.73 7.12
C SER A 42 17.60 -2.74 7.94
N PHE A 43 16.40 -3.15 8.34
CA PHE A 43 15.39 -2.35 9.02
C PHE A 43 14.94 -1.09 8.24
N SER A 44 15.25 -1.00 6.94
CA SER A 44 14.77 0.04 6.04
C SER A 44 13.36 -0.30 5.54
N VAL A 45 12.36 0.01 6.35
CA VAL A 45 10.93 -0.23 6.06
C VAL A 45 10.16 1.04 5.69
N LEU A 46 10.73 2.21 5.95
CA LEU A 46 10.13 3.51 5.63
C LEU A 46 10.42 3.85 4.16
N VAL A 47 9.46 3.57 3.27
CA VAL A 47 9.52 3.93 1.86
C VAL A 47 8.17 4.56 1.46
N PRO A 48 8.15 5.71 0.74
CA PRO A 48 6.90 6.34 0.36
C PRO A 48 6.14 5.47 -0.66
N THR A 49 4.88 5.17 -0.36
CA THR A 49 3.98 4.43 -1.27
C THR A 49 3.17 5.40 -2.14
N PRO A 50 2.55 4.94 -3.26
CA PRO A 50 1.72 5.82 -4.10
C PRO A 50 0.59 6.52 -3.32
N ALA A 51 0.05 5.84 -2.30
CA ALA A 51 -0.97 6.38 -1.42
C ALA A 51 -0.50 7.64 -0.66
N HIS A 52 0.79 7.74 -0.31
CA HIS A 52 1.35 8.93 0.37
C HIS A 52 1.28 10.19 -0.52
N PHE A 53 1.35 10.04 -1.83
CA PHE A 53 1.31 11.16 -2.77
C PHE A 53 -0.11 11.52 -3.20
N LEU A 54 -1.04 10.56 -3.18
CA LEU A 54 -2.37 10.70 -3.76
C LEU A 54 -3.14 11.88 -3.17
N ASP A 55 -3.24 11.98 -1.84
CA ASP A 55 -4.02 13.03 -1.18
C ASP A 55 -3.49 14.43 -1.49
N PHE A 56 -2.16 14.58 -1.53
CA PHE A 56 -1.52 15.83 -1.90
C PHE A 56 -1.84 16.21 -3.35
N LEU A 57 -1.75 15.24 -4.28
CA LEU A 57 -2.00 15.47 -5.70
C LEU A 57 -3.49 15.76 -5.99
N LEU A 58 -4.42 15.07 -5.33
CA LEU A 58 -5.86 15.34 -5.46
C LEU A 58 -6.20 16.76 -5.01
N ARG A 59 -5.64 17.21 -3.88
CA ARG A 59 -5.81 18.60 -3.40
C ARG A 59 -5.21 19.62 -4.36
N ALA A 60 -4.00 19.36 -4.85
CA ALA A 60 -3.33 20.24 -5.81
C ALA A 60 -4.08 20.34 -7.15
N ASN A 61 -4.73 19.24 -7.57
CA ASN A 61 -5.53 19.18 -8.78
C ASN A 61 -6.95 19.78 -8.61
N GLY A 62 -7.37 20.05 -7.37
CA GLY A 62 -8.75 20.51 -7.10
C GLY A 62 -9.80 19.44 -7.39
N SER A 63 -9.45 18.16 -7.22
CA SER A 63 -10.34 17.04 -7.53
C SER A 63 -11.54 16.95 -6.59
N ASP A 64 -12.67 16.50 -7.14
CA ASP A 64 -13.84 16.13 -6.35
C ASP A 64 -13.73 14.71 -5.76
N ASP A 65 -14.66 14.34 -4.89
CA ASP A 65 -14.65 13.03 -4.22
C ASP A 65 -14.74 11.87 -5.23
N ARG A 66 -15.48 12.05 -6.32
CA ARG A 66 -15.63 11.03 -7.36
C ARG A 66 -14.30 10.76 -8.06
N GLN A 67 -13.56 11.81 -8.41
CA GLN A 67 -12.22 11.70 -8.96
C GLN A 67 -11.24 11.10 -7.94
N GLY A 68 -11.34 11.48 -6.67
CA GLY A 68 -10.54 10.88 -5.61
C GLY A 68 -10.73 9.37 -5.49
N HIS A 69 -11.98 8.90 -5.49
CA HIS A 69 -12.29 7.47 -5.44
C HIS A 69 -11.80 6.71 -6.67
N LEU A 70 -11.98 7.27 -7.87
CA LEU A 70 -11.52 6.62 -9.10
C LEU A 70 -9.99 6.54 -9.17
N ALA A 71 -9.28 7.63 -8.81
CA ALA A 71 -7.83 7.63 -8.77
C ALA A 71 -7.28 6.58 -7.78
N ARG A 72 -7.91 6.45 -6.59
CA ARG A 72 -7.53 5.43 -5.61
C ARG A 72 -7.78 4.01 -6.13
N TYR A 73 -8.91 3.78 -6.77
CA TYR A 73 -9.23 2.50 -7.40
C TYR A 73 -8.19 2.11 -8.46
N VAL A 74 -7.81 3.06 -9.33
CA VAL A 74 -6.76 2.83 -10.36
C VAL A 74 -5.42 2.47 -9.72
N LEU A 75 -5.03 3.15 -8.63
CA LEU A 75 -3.82 2.80 -7.89
C LEU A 75 -3.86 1.39 -7.29
N GLU A 76 -5.01 0.99 -6.74
CA GLU A 76 -5.18 -0.37 -6.21
C GLU A 76 -5.09 -1.43 -7.31
N LEU A 77 -5.62 -1.15 -8.51
CA LEU A 77 -5.42 -2.02 -9.68
C LEU A 77 -3.94 -2.09 -10.10
N ALA A 78 -3.23 -0.97 -10.06
CA ALA A 78 -1.81 -0.93 -10.41
C ALA A 78 -0.94 -1.78 -9.46
N LEU A 79 -1.34 -1.94 -8.19
CA LEU A 79 -0.63 -2.82 -7.24
C LEU A 79 -0.70 -4.31 -7.61
N LEU A 80 -1.71 -4.73 -8.36
CA LEU A 80 -1.88 -6.11 -8.81
C LEU A 80 -1.06 -6.43 -10.06
N ASP A 81 -0.64 -5.41 -10.81
CA ASP A 81 0.14 -5.57 -12.04
C ASP A 81 1.64 -5.44 -11.75
N MET A 82 2.37 -6.55 -11.90
CA MET A 82 3.83 -6.60 -11.74
C MET A 82 4.56 -5.64 -12.70
N GLY A 83 3.96 -5.33 -13.86
CA GLY A 83 4.50 -4.36 -14.81
C GLY A 83 4.57 -2.95 -14.24
N MET A 84 3.82 -2.62 -13.19
CA MET A 84 3.80 -1.29 -12.59
C MET A 84 4.96 -1.04 -11.63
N LEU A 85 5.66 -2.09 -11.18
CA LEU A 85 6.80 -2.00 -10.25
C LEU A 85 8.00 -1.21 -10.83
N GLN A 86 8.05 -1.03 -12.14
CA GLN A 86 9.11 -0.25 -12.81
C GLN A 86 8.95 1.27 -12.65
N TYR A 87 7.78 1.73 -12.16
CA TYR A 87 7.47 3.15 -12.06
C TYR A 87 7.58 3.64 -10.62
N GLU A 88 8.06 4.88 -10.47
CA GLU A 88 8.12 5.54 -9.18
C GLU A 88 6.73 5.74 -8.56
N PRO A 89 6.58 5.60 -7.23
CA PRO A 89 5.29 5.77 -6.54
C PRO A 89 4.58 7.09 -6.84
N SER A 90 5.34 8.19 -6.92
CA SER A 90 4.82 9.53 -7.24
C SER A 90 4.27 9.61 -8.66
N ARG A 91 4.90 8.92 -9.62
CA ARG A 91 4.45 8.86 -11.02
C ARG A 91 3.17 8.06 -11.16
N LEU A 92 3.06 6.94 -10.44
CA LEU A 92 1.84 6.13 -10.39
C LEU A 92 0.66 6.95 -9.84
N ALA A 93 0.88 7.67 -8.73
CA ALA A 93 -0.15 8.53 -8.14
C ALA A 93 -0.60 9.65 -9.08
N ALA A 94 0.35 10.33 -9.73
CA ALA A 94 0.03 11.38 -10.70
C ALA A 94 -0.73 10.83 -11.93
N ALA A 95 -0.30 9.68 -12.45
CA ALA A 95 -0.97 9.03 -13.58
C ALA A 95 -2.41 8.63 -13.25
N ALA A 96 -2.65 8.13 -12.04
CA ALA A 96 -3.99 7.77 -11.59
C ALA A 96 -4.93 8.99 -11.47
N VAL A 97 -4.43 10.13 -10.97
CA VAL A 97 -5.19 11.38 -10.92
C VAL A 97 -5.51 11.88 -12.33
N VAL A 98 -4.53 11.90 -13.23
CA VAL A 98 -4.75 12.31 -14.64
C VAL A 98 -5.77 11.42 -15.32
N LEU A 99 -5.65 10.09 -15.19
CA LEU A 99 -6.60 9.14 -15.76
C LEU A 99 -8.01 9.35 -15.21
N SER A 100 -8.12 9.62 -13.90
CA SER A 100 -9.41 9.92 -13.28
C SER A 100 -10.05 11.19 -13.84
N ASN A 101 -9.26 12.23 -14.12
CA ASN A 101 -9.76 13.46 -14.72
C ASN A 101 -10.26 13.23 -16.15
N GLU A 102 -9.55 12.44 -16.95
CA GLU A 102 -9.95 12.11 -18.33
C GLU A 102 -11.25 11.29 -18.40
N LEU A 103 -11.51 10.45 -17.40
CA LEU A 103 -12.69 9.57 -17.37
C LEU A 103 -13.95 10.24 -16.78
N LEU A 104 -13.78 11.23 -15.91
CA LEU A 104 -14.89 11.89 -15.20
C LEU A 104 -15.06 13.38 -15.54
N GLY A 105 -14.13 13.95 -16.30
CA GLY A 105 -14.16 15.33 -16.79
C GLY A 105 -15.02 15.54 -18.02
#